data_AF-A0A822FZS1-F1
#
_entry.id   AF-A0A822FZS1-F1
#
_cell.length_a   1.000
_cell.length_b   1.000
_cell.length_c   1.000
_cell.angle_alpha   90.00
_cell.angle_beta   90.00
_cell.angle_gamma   90.00
#
_symmetry.space_group_name_H-M   'P 1'
#
loop_
_entity.id
_entity.type
_entity.pdbx_description
1 polymer ?
#
loop_
_entity_poly.entity_id
_entity_poly.type
_entity_poly.pdbx_seq_one_letter_code
_entity_poly.pdbx_strand_id
1 'polypeptide(L)'
;MGQRRVAGENWLIKQLGAYLPMAYETVVSIENAYVVTDKKALHLRALKTFIDDFGQTRNNGDEWLITKEQTETHILNVYEQLVTIVDITTFNSRQYCVIVNPVSCDGKNQWG
;
A
#
# COMPACT_ATOMS: atom_id res chain seq x y z
N MET A 1 -3.67 25.69 1.87
CA MET A 1 -2.21 25.83 1.90
C MET A 1 -1.66 24.86 0.87
N GLY A 2 -0.93 25.34 -0.14
CA GLY A 2 -0.42 24.49 -1.23
C GLY A 2 0.79 23.68 -0.78
N GLN A 3 0.79 22.37 -1.03
CA GLN A 3 1.96 21.54 -0.79
C GLN A 3 3.03 21.89 -1.84
N ARG A 4 4.27 22.16 -1.41
CA ARG A 4 5.36 22.50 -2.33
C ARG A 4 5.69 21.26 -3.17
N ARG A 5 5.48 21.35 -4.48
CA ARG A 5 5.81 20.28 -5.45
C ARG A 5 7.13 20.60 -6.14
N VAL A 6 7.90 19.56 -6.44
CA VAL A 6 9.12 19.65 -7.26
C VAL A 6 8.81 19.22 -8.69
N ALA A 7 9.53 19.78 -9.68
CA ALA A 7 9.35 19.39 -11.08
C ALA A 7 9.62 17.88 -11.28
N GLY A 8 8.68 17.18 -11.91
CA GLY A 8 8.73 15.74 -12.11
C GLY A 8 8.24 14.90 -10.94
N GLU A 9 7.76 15.52 -9.86
CA GLU A 9 7.06 14.81 -8.78
C GLU A 9 5.66 14.40 -9.25
N ASN A 10 5.29 13.16 -8.97
CA ASN A 10 3.93 12.66 -9.17
C ASN A 10 3.20 12.67 -7.81
N TRP A 11 1.91 12.99 -7.81
CA TRP A 11 1.06 12.93 -6.63
C TRP A 11 -0.34 12.39 -6.97
N LEU A 12 -1.03 11.86 -5.96
CA LEU A 12 -2.40 11.36 -6.09
C LEU A 12 -3.41 12.42 -5.62
N ILE A 13 -4.49 12.60 -6.37
CA ILE A 13 -5.61 13.47 -6.00
C ILE A 13 -6.83 12.59 -5.71
N LYS A 14 -7.33 12.64 -4.47
CA LYS A 14 -8.48 11.85 -3.99
C LYS A 14 -9.78 12.67 -3.91
N GLN A 15 -9.92 13.73 -4.70
CA GLN A 15 -11.10 14.60 -4.66
C GLN A 15 -12.27 14.02 -5.44
N LEU A 16 -13.47 14.05 -4.85
CA LEU A 16 -14.71 13.68 -5.53
C LEU A 16 -15.15 14.83 -6.46
N GLY A 17 -15.35 14.52 -7.74
CA GLY A 17 -15.88 15.46 -8.72
C GLY A 17 -14.99 15.63 -9.96
N ALA A 18 -15.28 16.67 -10.74
CA ALA A 18 -14.50 17.00 -11.92
C ALA A 18 -13.14 17.60 -11.52
N TYR A 19 -12.06 17.07 -12.09
CA TYR A 19 -10.73 17.62 -11.93
C TYR A 19 -10.36 18.46 -13.15
N LEU A 20 -10.03 19.74 -12.95
CA LEU A 20 -9.54 20.63 -14.00
C LEU A 20 -8.02 20.82 -13.84
N PRO A 21 -7.19 20.12 -14.63
CA PRO A 21 -5.74 20.27 -14.54
C PRO A 21 -5.29 21.68 -14.93
N MET A 22 -4.29 22.20 -14.22
CA MET A 22 -3.68 23.50 -14.54
C MET A 22 -2.67 23.38 -15.69
N ALA A 23 -2.23 24.51 -16.26
CA ALA A 23 -1.28 24.55 -17.39
C ALA A 23 0.08 23.87 -17.13
N TYR A 24 0.45 23.65 -15.87
CA TYR A 24 1.71 23.00 -15.46
C TYR A 24 1.51 21.58 -14.92
N GLU A 25 0.31 21.01 -15.07
CA GLU A 25 -0.03 19.68 -14.59
C GLU A 25 -0.36 18.75 -15.75
N THR A 26 0.05 17.50 -15.64
CA THR A 26 -0.26 16.47 -16.62
C THR A 26 -0.89 15.29 -15.90
N VAL A 27 -2.07 14.89 -16.36
CA VAL A 27 -2.74 13.68 -15.85
C VAL A 27 -1.99 12.47 -16.41
N VAL A 28 -1.31 11.73 -15.52
CA VAL A 28 -0.50 10.57 -15.90
C VAL A 28 -1.36 9.30 -16.03
N SER A 29 -2.15 8.99 -15.01
CA SER A 29 -3.01 7.80 -14.94
C SER A 29 -4.18 8.03 -13.99
N ILE A 30 -5.25 7.25 -14.18
CA ILE A 30 -6.38 7.15 -13.24
C ILE A 30 -6.24 5.80 -12.54
N GLU A 31 -5.93 5.84 -11.24
CA GLU A 31 -5.79 4.64 -10.43
C GLU A 31 -7.13 4.24 -9.81
N ASN A 32 -7.46 2.95 -9.86
CA ASN A 32 -8.66 2.40 -9.23
C ASN A 32 -8.37 1.95 -7.79
N ALA A 33 -9.40 2.04 -6.94
CA ALA A 33 -9.32 1.49 -5.59
C ALA A 33 -9.37 -0.04 -5.61
N TYR A 34 -8.52 -0.68 -4.80
CA TYR A 34 -8.57 -2.11 -4.54
C TYR A 34 -9.47 -2.39 -3.35
N VAL A 35 -10.38 -3.35 -3.50
CA VAL A 35 -11.27 -3.78 -2.42
C VAL A 35 -10.57 -4.82 -1.56
N VAL A 36 -10.38 -4.49 -0.29
CA VAL A 36 -9.78 -5.36 0.73
C VAL A 36 -10.91 -6.07 1.46
N THR A 37 -10.83 -7.39 1.59
CA THR A 37 -11.86 -8.19 2.24
C THR A 37 -11.27 -8.97 3.41
N ASP A 38 -12.10 -9.57 4.25
CA ASP A 38 -11.63 -10.41 5.36
C ASP A 38 -10.73 -11.58 4.88
N LYS A 39 -10.93 -12.00 3.63
CA LYS A 39 -10.18 -13.10 3.01
C LYS A 39 -9.00 -12.66 2.15
N LYS A 40 -8.85 -11.36 1.89
CA LYS A 40 -7.86 -10.82 0.95
C LYS A 40 -7.13 -9.64 1.56
N ALA A 41 -5.81 -9.71 1.57
CA ALA A 41 -4.90 -8.63 1.92
C ALA A 41 -4.14 -8.14 0.69
N LEU A 42 -3.74 -6.87 0.69
CA LEU A 42 -2.88 -6.31 -0.35
C LEU A 42 -1.43 -6.34 0.11
N HIS A 43 -0.56 -6.96 -0.67
CA HIS A 43 0.88 -6.92 -0.46
C HIS A 43 1.49 -5.76 -1.23
N LEU A 44 1.96 -4.77 -0.50
CA LEU A 44 2.54 -3.54 -1.02
C LEU A 44 4.04 -3.47 -0.75
N ARG A 45 4.74 -2.72 -1.59
CA ARG A 45 6.15 -2.38 -1.46
C ARG A 45 6.36 -0.88 -1.65
N ALA A 46 7.20 -0.28 -0.82
CA ALA A 46 7.57 1.13 -0.92
C ALA A 46 8.63 1.35 -2.01
N LEU A 47 8.33 2.23 -2.95
CA LEU A 47 9.27 2.67 -4.00
C LEU A 47 10.23 3.75 -3.52
N LYS A 48 9.90 4.49 -2.46
CA LYS A 48 10.73 5.53 -1.83
C LYS A 48 10.45 5.58 -0.34
N THR A 49 11.26 6.30 0.43
CA THR A 49 10.93 6.58 1.83
C THR A 49 9.84 7.64 1.90
N PHE A 50 8.68 7.30 2.46
CA PHE A 50 7.54 8.21 2.61
C PHE A 50 6.72 7.86 3.85
N ILE A 51 5.78 8.74 4.20
CA ILE A 51 4.80 8.50 5.26
C ILE A 51 3.49 8.14 4.57
N ASP A 52 2.95 6.98 4.89
CA ASP A 52 1.71 6.50 4.30
C ASP A 52 0.46 7.24 4.84
N ASP A 53 -0.70 7.04 4.22
CA ASP A 53 -1.98 7.65 4.61
C ASP A 53 -2.34 7.32 6.08
N PHE A 54 -1.89 6.16 6.59
CA PHE A 54 -2.05 5.76 8.00
C PHE A 54 -1.03 6.39 8.97
N GLY A 55 -0.15 7.27 8.50
CA GLY A 55 0.87 7.93 9.34
C GLY A 55 2.10 7.07 9.66
N GLN A 56 2.26 5.92 9.00
CA GLN A 56 3.40 5.03 9.20
C GLN A 56 4.54 5.38 8.25
N THR A 57 5.75 5.55 8.78
CA THR A 57 6.96 5.74 7.96
C THR A 57 7.33 4.43 7.28
N ARG A 58 7.36 4.43 5.95
CA ARG A 58 7.81 3.32 5.11
C ARG A 58 9.13 3.71 4.46
N ASN A 59 10.16 2.90 4.61
CA ASN A 59 11.45 3.12 3.94
C ASN A 59 11.43 2.52 2.53
N ASN A 60 12.31 3.01 1.66
CA ASN A 60 12.49 2.42 0.33
C ASN A 60 12.76 0.90 0.43
N GLY A 61 11.96 0.12 -0.27
CA GLY A 61 12.05 -1.34 -0.29
C GLY A 61 11.26 -2.05 0.81
N ASP A 62 10.69 -1.34 1.78
CA ASP A 62 9.86 -1.98 2.81
C ASP A 62 8.62 -2.60 2.17
N GLU A 63 8.26 -3.79 2.65
CA GLU A 63 7.09 -4.56 2.21
C GLU A 63 6.10 -4.72 3.38
N TRP A 64 4.80 -4.60 3.10
CA TRP A 64 3.77 -4.74 4.12
C TRP A 64 2.44 -5.22 3.56
N LEU A 65 1.58 -5.68 4.46
CA LEU A 65 0.22 -6.08 4.15
C LEU A 65 -0.77 -5.01 4.61
N ILE A 66 -1.74 -4.69 3.76
CA ILE A 66 -2.94 -3.95 4.13
C ILE A 66 -4.09 -4.95 4.26
N THR A 67 -4.70 -4.95 5.44
CA THR A 67 -5.86 -5.80 5.77
C THR A 67 -7.12 -4.97 5.95
N LYS A 68 -8.27 -5.65 6.01
CA LYS A 68 -9.58 -5.02 6.24
C LYS A 68 -9.64 -4.21 7.55
N GLU A 69 -8.82 -4.54 8.54
CA GLU A 69 -8.75 -3.79 9.81
C GLU A 69 -8.27 -2.35 9.61
N GLN A 70 -7.47 -2.08 8.57
CA GLN A 70 -6.97 -0.75 8.28
C GLN A 70 -7.89 0.03 7.34
N THR A 71 -8.31 -0.59 6.23
CA THR A 71 -9.24 0.01 5.26
C THR A 71 -10.00 -1.05 4.47
N GLU A 72 -11.24 -0.73 4.10
CA GLU A 72 -12.05 -1.56 3.20
C GLU A 72 -11.64 -1.38 1.73
N THR A 73 -11.15 -0.19 1.38
CA THR A 73 -10.68 0.13 0.03
C THR A 73 -9.37 0.89 0.09
N HIS A 74 -8.37 0.45 -0.68
CA HIS A 74 -7.07 1.09 -0.74
C HIS A 74 -6.77 1.56 -2.16
N ILE A 75 -6.46 2.85 -2.32
CA ILE A 75 -5.96 3.40 -3.58
C ILE A 75 -4.46 3.51 -3.44
N LEU A 76 -3.71 2.89 -4.36
CA LEU A 76 -2.26 2.92 -4.35
C LEU A 76 -1.76 4.36 -4.49
N ASN A 77 -0.87 4.74 -3.59
CA ASN A 77 -0.14 5.99 -3.68
C ASN A 77 0.98 5.88 -4.71
N VAL A 78 1.50 7.02 -5.15
CA VAL A 78 2.58 7.12 -6.16
C VAL A 78 3.86 6.38 -5.73
N TYR A 79 4.12 6.31 -4.43
CA TYR A 79 5.28 5.64 -3.87
C TYR A 79 4.99 4.21 -3.39
N GLU A 80 3.77 3.72 -3.61
CA GLU A 80 3.38 2.35 -3.32
C GLU A 80 3.36 1.53 -4.60
N GLN A 81 3.85 0.30 -4.52
CA GLN A 81 3.73 -0.67 -5.58
C GLN A 81 2.97 -1.88 -5.07
N LEU A 82 1.89 -2.26 -5.75
CA LEU A 82 1.22 -3.54 -5.50
C LEU A 82 2.12 -4.68 -6.01
N VAL A 83 2.52 -5.55 -5.10
CA VAL A 83 3.28 -6.76 -5.41
C VAL A 83 2.31 -7.87 -5.77
N THR A 84 1.36 -8.15 -4.90
CA THR A 84 0.32 -9.17 -5.12
C THR A 84 -0.86 -8.98 -4.17
N ILE A 85 -1.96 -9.67 -4.44
CA ILE A 85 -3.06 -9.86 -3.50
C ILE A 85 -2.81 -11.19 -2.81
N VAL A 86 -2.89 -11.22 -1.48
CA VAL A 86 -2.64 -12.41 -0.65
C VAL A 86 -3.96 -12.87 -0.05
N ASP A 87 -4.31 -14.14 -0.28
CA ASP A 87 -5.48 -14.74 0.36
C ASP A 87 -5.14 -15.22 1.78
N ILE A 88 -6.12 -15.12 2.68
CA ILE A 88 -5.98 -15.61 4.06
C ILE A 88 -5.75 -17.12 4.08
N THR A 89 -4.75 -17.57 4.84
CA THR A 89 -4.50 -18.99 5.05
C THR A 89 -5.25 -19.45 6.30
N THR A 90 -6.36 -20.18 6.12
CA THR A 90 -7.17 -20.73 7.22
C THR A 90 -6.93 -22.22 7.38
N PHE A 91 -6.90 -22.69 8.63
CA PHE A 91 -6.69 -24.09 8.97
C PHE A 91 -7.88 -24.67 9.72
N ASN A 92 -8.16 -25.95 9.48
CA ASN A 92 -9.08 -26.73 10.31
C ASN A 92 -8.33 -27.35 11.52
N SER A 93 -9.07 -28.02 12.41
CA SER A 93 -8.52 -28.62 13.64
C SER A 93 -7.48 -29.73 13.45
N ARG A 94 -7.23 -30.18 12.21
CA ARG A 94 -6.25 -31.23 11.87
C ARG A 94 -5.17 -30.76 10.90
N GLN A 95 -5.13 -29.48 10.55
CA GLN A 95 -4.12 -28.92 9.66
C GLN A 95 -3.15 -28.04 10.45
N TYR A 96 -1.89 -28.03 10.02
CA TYR A 96 -0.87 -27.14 10.53
C TYR A 96 0.05 -26.72 9.37
N CYS A 97 0.71 -25.57 9.53
CA CYS A 97 1.81 -25.14 8.66
C CYS A 97 2.99 -24.67 9.51
N VAL A 98 4.17 -24.65 8.92
CA VAL A 98 5.36 -24.05 9.51
C VAL A 98 5.70 -22.81 8.70
N ILE A 99 5.67 -21.64 9.35
CA ILE A 99 6.08 -20.38 8.72
C ILE A 99 7.60 -20.33 8.73
N VAL A 100 8.20 -20.33 7.54
CA VAL A 100 9.64 -20.14 7.36
C VAL A 100 9.93 -18.65 7.35
N ASN A 101 10.92 -18.22 8.14
CA ASN A 101 11.31 -16.82 8.34
C ASN A 101 10.17 -15.93 8.85
N PRO A 102 9.65 -16.19 10.07
CA PRO A 102 8.58 -15.37 10.63
C PRO A 102 9.02 -13.91 10.77
N VAL A 103 8.07 -13.00 10.57
CA VAL A 103 8.27 -11.58 10.82
C VAL A 103 8.34 -11.36 12.33
N SER A 104 9.44 -10.77 12.80
CA SER A 104 9.60 -10.39 14.20
C SER A 104 8.70 -9.20 14.57
N CYS A 105 8.56 -8.89 15.86
CA CYS A 105 7.86 -7.68 16.31
C CYS A 105 8.48 -6.37 15.78
N ASP A 106 9.75 -6.42 15.36
CA ASP A 106 10.47 -5.32 14.69
C ASP A 106 10.05 -5.13 13.22
N GLY A 107 9.15 -5.97 12.68
CA GLY A 107 8.73 -5.91 11.28
C GLY A 107 9.74 -6.48 10.29
N LYS A 108 10.78 -7.17 10.77
CA LYS A 108 11.81 -7.81 9.94
C LYS A 108 11.68 -9.32 9.93
N ASN A 109 11.88 -9.94 8.77
CA ASN A 109 11.98 -11.39 8.66
C ASN A 109 13.17 -11.91 9.46
N GLN A 110 12.95 -13.00 10.19
CA GLN A 110 14.02 -13.75 10.84
C GLN A 110 14.67 -14.66 9.79
N TRP A 111 15.80 -14.23 9.24
CA TRP A 111 16.64 -15.05 8.38
C TRP A 111 17.41 -15.98 9.31
N GLY A 112 17.11 -17.29 9.22
CA GLY A 112 17.64 -18.32 10.13
C GLY A 112 19.14 -18.26 10.40
#